data_AF-A0AAW1HCM2-F1
#
_entry.id   AF-A0AAW1HCM2-F1
#
_cell.length_a   1.000
_cell.length_b   1.000
_cell.length_c   1.000
_cell.angle_alpha   90.00
_cell.angle_beta   90.00
_cell.angle_gamma   90.00
#
_symmetry.space_group_name_H-M   'P 1'
#
loop_
_entity.id
_entity.type
_entity.pdbx_description
1 polymer ?
#
loop_
_entity_poly.entity_id
_entity_poly.type
_entity_poly.pdbx_seq_one_letter_code
_entity_poly.pdbx_strand_id
1 'polypeptide(L)'
;METGSIIVSKFRGKSTVTRCFSKYPLKLIVPNKACARAVDCAWIYSLTYGGGIVSGDSILCNFIVEDGCTAVLTTQASTKVFKSIGSKCSEQILEVRVGHEALLVVIPDPVTCFAAARYSQKQVFRVSSESNLLLVDWFSSGRYESGERWAFDSYRSTNNIYEDDEPLFLDTVLLKQGIGSSISQRMDDYQIIAMVVILGPKLGNLRKQIQENVKSFISSSFQVKLGTPMLKSKFSPTKPNFVASCSTFGPQVRNMIL
;
A
#
# COMPACT_ATOMS: atom_id res chain seq x y z
N MET A 1 21.40 8.88 -2.38
CA MET A 1 19.95 9.06 -2.17
C MET A 1 19.40 9.75 -3.40
N GLU A 2 18.42 9.12 -4.03
CA GLU A 2 17.71 9.60 -5.20
C GLU A 2 16.42 10.27 -4.75
N THR A 3 16.09 11.43 -5.32
CA THR A 3 15.02 12.27 -4.78
C THR A 3 13.97 12.59 -5.84
N GLY A 4 12.71 12.58 -5.42
CA GLY A 4 11.56 13.03 -6.21
C GLY A 4 10.72 14.01 -5.43
N SER A 5 10.10 14.95 -6.13
CA SER A 5 9.13 15.86 -5.52
C SER A 5 7.96 16.19 -6.45
N ILE A 6 6.76 16.21 -5.88
CA ILE A 6 5.52 16.61 -6.56
C ILE A 6 4.80 17.66 -5.72
N ILE A 7 4.26 18.67 -6.40
CA ILE A 7 3.24 19.56 -5.83
C ILE A 7 2.02 19.52 -6.75
N VAL A 8 0.86 19.23 -6.16
CA VAL A 8 -0.44 19.30 -6.81
C VAL A 8 -1.18 20.50 -6.23
N SER A 9 -1.54 21.44 -7.11
CA SER A 9 -2.20 22.70 -6.76
C SER A 9 -3.45 22.89 -7.62
N LYS A 10 -4.33 23.81 -7.19
CA LYS A 10 -5.42 24.28 -8.04
C LYS A 10 -4.91 25.24 -9.10
N PHE A 11 -5.07 24.86 -10.37
CA PHE A 11 -4.84 25.72 -11.51
C PHE A 11 -6.12 25.80 -12.34
N ARG A 12 -6.67 27.01 -12.51
CA ARG A 12 -7.95 27.25 -13.23
C ARG A 12 -9.09 26.34 -12.73
N GLY A 13 -9.17 26.18 -11.40
CA GLY A 13 -10.18 25.35 -10.73
C GLY A 13 -9.93 23.84 -10.77
N LYS A 14 -8.84 23.38 -11.40
CA LYS A 14 -8.50 21.96 -11.52
C LYS A 14 -7.23 21.57 -10.77
N SER A 15 -7.23 20.40 -10.17
CA SER A 15 -6.09 19.73 -9.56
C SER A 15 -5.05 19.44 -10.65
N THR A 16 -3.90 20.12 -10.56
CA THR A 16 -2.84 20.08 -11.57
C THR A 16 -1.49 19.90 -10.89
N VAL A 17 -0.62 19.07 -11.44
CA VAL A 17 0.77 19.00 -10.99
C VAL A 17 1.49 20.27 -11.42
N THR A 18 1.79 21.15 -10.46
CA THR A 18 2.47 22.43 -10.68
C THR A 18 3.98 22.31 -10.54
N ARG A 19 4.45 21.29 -9.81
CA ARG A 19 5.87 20.95 -9.69
C ARG A 19 6.06 19.46 -9.82
N CYS A 20 7.00 19.05 -10.67
CA CYS A 20 7.43 17.67 -10.83
C CYS A 20 8.94 17.63 -10.99
N PHE A 21 9.61 16.95 -10.07
CA PHE A 21 11.05 16.72 -10.12
C PHE A 21 11.33 15.27 -9.76
N SER A 22 12.30 14.67 -10.43
CA SER A 22 12.77 13.30 -10.14
C SER A 22 14.21 13.16 -10.60
N LYS A 23 15.08 12.64 -9.73
CA LYS A 23 16.47 12.30 -10.06
C LYS A 23 16.55 10.85 -10.54
N TYR A 24 17.24 10.63 -11.66
CA TYR A 24 17.46 9.30 -12.21
C TYR A 24 18.09 8.36 -11.17
N PRO A 25 17.62 7.10 -11.01
CA PRO A 25 16.70 6.38 -11.90
C PRO A 25 15.21 6.54 -11.58
N LEU A 26 14.83 7.26 -10.51
CA LEU A 26 13.43 7.56 -10.23
C LEU A 26 12.85 8.44 -11.36
N LYS A 27 11.64 8.11 -11.79
CA LYS A 27 10.87 8.92 -12.71
C LYS A 27 9.44 9.05 -12.23
N LEU A 28 8.94 10.28 -12.29
CA LEU A 28 7.54 10.62 -12.07
C LEU A 28 6.94 11.07 -13.41
N ILE A 29 5.84 10.44 -13.80
CA ILE A 29 5.13 10.73 -15.06
C ILE A 29 3.73 11.25 -14.72
N VAL A 30 3.37 12.37 -15.35
CA VAL A 30 2.07 13.03 -15.16
C VAL A 30 1.33 13.05 -16.50
N PRO A 31 0.47 12.05 -16.78
CA PRO A 31 -0.31 12.00 -18.01
C PRO A 31 -1.44 13.04 -18.00
N ASN A 32 -1.71 13.65 -19.16
CA ASN A 32 -2.81 14.60 -19.33
C ASN A 32 -4.19 13.95 -19.59
N LYS A 33 -4.24 12.62 -19.77
CA LYS A 33 -5.45 11.88 -20.19
C LYS A 33 -5.63 10.55 -19.44
N ALA A 34 -5.23 10.48 -18.16
CA ALA A 34 -5.43 9.27 -17.38
C ALA A 34 -6.86 9.07 -16.87
N CYS A 35 -7.66 10.14 -16.80
CA CYS A 35 -9.05 10.09 -16.35
C CYS A 35 -9.98 10.81 -17.33
N ALA A 36 -11.28 10.53 -17.22
CA ALA A 36 -12.31 11.22 -17.97
C ALA A 36 -12.23 12.73 -17.72
N ARG A 37 -12.44 13.54 -18.77
CA ARG A 37 -12.32 15.01 -18.71
C ARG A 37 -13.18 15.71 -17.64
N ALA A 38 -14.26 15.05 -17.21
CA ALA A 38 -15.18 15.54 -16.21
C ALA A 38 -14.67 15.36 -14.77
N VAL A 39 -13.68 14.50 -14.55
CA VAL A 39 -13.12 14.23 -13.22
C VAL A 39 -11.95 15.16 -12.96
N ASP A 40 -12.01 15.92 -11.88
CA ASP A 40 -10.91 16.77 -11.42
C ASP A 40 -9.89 15.92 -10.64
N CYS A 41 -8.82 15.46 -11.30
CA CYS A 41 -7.81 14.62 -10.68
C CYS A 41 -6.45 14.72 -11.40
N ALA A 42 -5.38 14.87 -10.62
CA ALA A 42 -4.00 14.75 -11.09
C ALA A 42 -3.50 13.30 -10.95
N TRP A 43 -3.22 12.63 -12.07
CA TRP A 43 -2.67 11.28 -12.05
C TRP A 43 -1.14 11.30 -12.09
N ILE A 44 -0.50 10.50 -11.25
CA ILE A 44 0.95 10.44 -11.11
C ILE A 44 1.37 8.98 -11.12
N TYR A 45 2.23 8.63 -12.07
CA TYR A 45 2.91 7.35 -12.12
C TYR A 45 4.31 7.48 -11.54
N SER A 46 4.62 6.69 -10.52
CA SER A 46 5.99 6.51 -10.02
C SER A 46 6.59 5.25 -10.63
N LEU A 47 7.84 5.33 -11.08
CA LEU A 47 8.60 4.17 -11.55
C LEU A 47 10.11 4.39 -11.35
N THR A 48 10.85 3.30 -11.42
CA THR A 48 12.32 3.30 -11.38
C THR A 48 12.84 2.72 -12.68
N TYR A 49 13.64 3.50 -13.41
CA TYR A 49 14.36 3.00 -14.58
C TYR A 49 15.39 1.94 -14.18
N GLY A 50 15.63 0.95 -15.03
CA GLY A 50 16.47 -0.20 -14.69
C GLY A 50 15.69 -1.44 -14.20
N GLY A 51 14.35 -1.37 -14.20
CA GLY A 51 13.49 -2.53 -14.00
C GLY A 51 13.28 -2.94 -12.54
N GLY A 52 13.72 -2.13 -11.58
CA GLY A 52 13.50 -2.35 -10.16
C GLY A 52 14.55 -1.64 -9.29
N ILE A 53 14.46 -1.89 -7.99
CA ILE A 53 15.36 -1.38 -6.95
C ILE A 53 16.52 -2.38 -6.78
N VAL A 54 17.76 -1.90 -6.88
CA VAL A 54 18.97 -2.72 -6.71
C VAL A 54 19.66 -2.47 -5.37
N SER A 55 20.64 -3.32 -5.05
CA SER A 55 21.28 -3.38 -3.74
C SER A 55 21.86 -2.03 -3.28
N GLY A 56 21.28 -1.47 -2.22
CA GLY A 56 21.72 -0.24 -1.58
C GLY A 56 21.12 1.05 -2.17
N ASP A 57 20.18 0.94 -3.10
CA ASP A 57 19.39 2.08 -3.55
C ASP A 57 18.62 2.71 -2.37
N SER A 58 18.54 4.03 -2.39
CA SER A 58 17.82 4.82 -1.38
C SER A 58 17.05 5.92 -2.10
N ILE A 59 15.72 5.85 -2.04
CA ILE A 59 14.79 6.72 -2.77
C ILE A 59 13.95 7.52 -1.77
N LEU A 60 13.88 8.84 -1.93
CA LEU A 60 13.02 9.73 -1.15
C LEU A 60 12.09 10.51 -2.07
N CYS A 61 10.79 10.38 -1.83
CA CYS A 61 9.74 11.07 -2.56
C CYS A 61 8.97 12.01 -1.63
N ASN A 62 8.94 13.31 -1.96
CA ASN A 62 8.22 14.33 -1.19
C ASN A 62 7.04 14.88 -1.98
N PHE A 63 5.83 14.66 -1.49
CA PHE A 63 4.60 14.99 -2.19
C PHE A 63 3.79 16.00 -1.38
N ILE A 64 3.24 17.01 -2.06
CA ILE A 64 2.31 17.96 -1.47
C ILE A 64 1.05 17.95 -2.33
N VAL A 65 -0.07 17.61 -1.72
CA VAL A 65 -1.40 17.76 -2.31
C VAL A 65 -2.07 18.91 -1.59
N GLU A 66 -2.17 20.06 -2.24
CA GLU A 66 -2.72 21.27 -1.63
C GLU A 66 -4.24 21.18 -1.44
N ASP A 67 -4.78 22.16 -0.71
CA ASP A 67 -6.18 22.19 -0.29
C ASP A 67 -7.15 22.01 -1.47
N GLY A 68 -8.17 21.19 -1.25
CA GLY A 68 -9.21 20.86 -2.23
C GLY A 68 -8.72 20.10 -3.48
N CYS A 69 -7.43 19.76 -3.60
CA CYS A 69 -6.90 19.02 -4.73
C CYS A 69 -7.20 17.52 -4.62
N THR A 70 -7.30 16.86 -5.78
CA THR A 70 -7.40 15.41 -5.88
C THR A 70 -6.23 14.86 -6.68
N ALA A 71 -5.53 13.88 -6.12
CA ALA A 71 -4.38 13.25 -6.75
C ALA A 71 -4.43 11.73 -6.61
N VAL A 72 -3.98 11.02 -7.65
CA VAL A 72 -3.77 9.57 -7.64
C VAL A 72 -2.28 9.31 -7.85
N LEU A 73 -1.66 8.60 -6.92
CA LEU A 73 -0.32 8.05 -7.03
C LEU A 73 -0.42 6.54 -7.26
N THR A 74 0.13 6.07 -8.37
CA THR A 74 0.20 4.65 -8.70
C THR A 74 1.52 4.34 -9.42
N THR A 75 1.73 3.09 -9.79
CA THR A 75 2.89 2.63 -10.55
C THR A 75 2.43 2.10 -11.92
N GLN A 76 3.36 1.86 -12.82
CA GLN A 76 3.05 1.23 -14.12
C GLN A 76 3.31 -0.29 -14.12
N ALA A 77 3.97 -0.79 -13.08
CA ALA A 77 4.31 -2.19 -12.87
C ALA A 77 4.72 -2.39 -11.41
N SER A 78 4.78 -3.65 -10.98
CA SER A 78 5.28 -4.03 -9.66
C SER A 78 6.68 -3.48 -9.38
N THR A 79 6.88 -3.01 -8.16
CA THR A 79 8.21 -2.62 -7.66
C THR A 79 9.02 -3.87 -7.40
N LYS A 80 9.89 -4.22 -8.33
CA LYS A 80 10.81 -5.35 -8.20
C LYS A 80 11.99 -4.94 -7.32
N VAL A 81 12.33 -5.75 -6.32
CA VAL A 81 13.51 -5.52 -5.48
C VAL A 81 14.48 -6.67 -5.64
N PHE A 82 15.66 -6.39 -6.17
CA PHE A 82 16.69 -7.38 -6.45
C PHE A 82 17.45 -7.79 -5.19
N LYS A 83 18.24 -8.87 -5.32
CA LYS A 83 19.08 -9.40 -4.23
C LYS A 83 19.98 -8.32 -3.62
N SER A 84 20.18 -8.43 -2.31
CA SER A 84 21.17 -7.63 -1.58
C SER A 84 22.59 -8.11 -1.88
N ILE A 85 23.54 -7.18 -2.01
CA ILE A 85 24.97 -7.44 -2.12
C ILE A 85 25.66 -6.86 -0.88
N GLY A 86 26.45 -7.68 -0.19
CA GLY A 86 27.18 -7.25 1.00
C GLY A 86 26.26 -6.83 2.17
N SER A 87 25.09 -7.46 2.31
CA SER A 87 24.10 -7.16 3.35
C SER A 87 23.49 -5.75 3.31
N LYS A 88 23.66 -5.00 2.21
CA LYS A 88 23.05 -3.68 2.03
C LYS A 88 21.53 -3.78 1.95
N CYS A 89 20.82 -2.95 2.69
CA CYS A 89 19.37 -2.79 2.54
C CYS A 89 19.11 -1.70 1.50
N SER A 90 18.14 -1.94 0.61
CA SER A 90 17.58 -0.88 -0.22
C SER A 90 16.37 -0.27 0.48
N GLU A 91 16.11 1.01 0.24
CA GLU A 91 15.05 1.75 0.92
C GLU A 91 14.26 2.68 0.00
N GLN A 92 12.97 2.83 0.32
CA GLN A 92 12.09 3.82 -0.28
C GLN A 92 11.31 4.55 0.81
N ILE A 93 11.35 5.86 0.78
CA ILE A 93 10.65 6.75 1.69
C ILE A 93 9.70 7.62 0.88
N LEU A 94 8.41 7.60 1.22
CA LEU A 94 7.39 8.49 0.68
C LEU A 94 6.89 9.39 1.82
N GLU A 95 7.10 10.68 1.70
CA GLU A 95 6.53 11.67 2.62
C GLU A 95 5.50 12.50 1.89
N VAL A 96 4.30 12.59 2.44
CA VAL A 96 3.18 13.29 1.81
C VAL A 96 2.48 14.22 2.79
N ARG A 97 2.23 15.45 2.36
CA ARG A 97 1.28 16.37 3.01
C ARG A 97 -0.01 16.40 2.19
N VAL A 98 -1.14 16.14 2.85
CA VAL A 98 -2.48 16.24 2.28
C VAL A 98 -3.17 17.44 2.92
N GLY A 99 -3.62 18.38 2.08
CA GLY A 99 -4.25 19.62 2.50
C GLY A 99 -5.73 19.46 2.89
N HIS A 100 -6.31 20.55 3.39
CA HIS A 100 -7.71 20.61 3.79
C HIS A 100 -8.64 20.22 2.62
N GLU A 101 -9.63 19.36 2.87
CA GLU A 101 -10.54 18.81 1.85
C GLU A 101 -9.85 18.12 0.66
N ALA A 102 -8.53 17.92 0.68
CA ALA A 102 -7.83 17.25 -0.39
C ALA A 102 -8.09 15.74 -0.34
N LEU A 103 -7.93 15.08 -1.49
CA LEU A 103 -7.99 13.63 -1.62
C LEU A 103 -6.70 13.13 -2.26
N LEU A 104 -6.01 12.25 -1.55
CA LEU A 104 -4.92 11.46 -2.09
C LEU A 104 -5.32 10.00 -2.16
N VAL A 105 -5.12 9.39 -3.33
CA VAL A 105 -5.29 7.95 -3.54
C VAL A 105 -3.94 7.35 -3.91
N VAL A 106 -3.39 6.48 -3.06
CA VAL A 106 -2.14 5.75 -3.26
C VAL A 106 -2.48 4.28 -3.53
N ILE A 107 -2.39 3.88 -4.80
CA ILE A 107 -2.77 2.54 -5.27
C ILE A 107 -1.69 1.96 -6.20
N PRO A 108 -0.47 1.72 -5.71
CA PRO A 108 0.60 1.12 -6.50
C PRO A 108 0.29 -0.35 -6.83
N ASP A 109 1.01 -0.92 -7.79
CA ASP A 109 1.22 -2.36 -7.95
C ASP A 109 1.99 -2.93 -6.74
N PRO A 110 1.98 -4.25 -6.50
CA PRO A 110 2.58 -4.79 -5.29
C PRO A 110 4.10 -4.69 -5.33
N VAL A 111 4.73 -4.62 -4.16
CA VAL A 111 6.17 -4.86 -4.04
C VAL A 111 6.47 -6.34 -4.24
N THR A 112 7.49 -6.65 -5.04
CA THR A 112 7.95 -8.02 -5.30
C THR A 112 9.44 -8.12 -4.99
N CYS A 113 9.75 -8.59 -3.77
CA CYS A 113 11.12 -8.89 -3.37
C CYS A 113 11.58 -10.22 -3.96
N PHE A 114 12.73 -10.22 -4.65
CA PHE A 114 13.35 -11.43 -5.18
C PHE A 114 14.15 -12.16 -4.10
N ALA A 115 14.62 -13.37 -4.40
CA ALA A 115 15.47 -14.13 -3.49
C ALA A 115 16.66 -13.29 -2.97
N ALA A 116 16.94 -13.41 -1.67
CA ALA A 116 17.98 -12.66 -0.94
C ALA A 116 17.85 -11.12 -0.97
N ALA A 117 16.69 -10.57 -1.32
CA ALA A 117 16.46 -9.13 -1.21
C ALA A 117 16.38 -8.66 0.25
N ARG A 118 16.85 -7.44 0.52
CA ARG A 118 16.71 -6.74 1.80
C ARG A 118 16.13 -5.36 1.52
N TYR A 119 14.89 -5.14 1.94
CA TYR A 119 14.13 -3.96 1.58
C TYR A 119 13.41 -3.34 2.78
N SER A 120 13.38 -2.00 2.81
CA SER A 120 12.62 -1.21 3.76
C SER A 120 11.83 -0.12 3.04
N GLN A 121 10.51 -0.12 3.23
CA GLN A 121 9.62 0.94 2.78
C GLN A 121 9.09 1.71 3.99
N LYS A 122 9.07 3.05 3.88
CA LYS A 122 8.45 3.92 4.87
C LYS A 122 7.55 4.93 4.17
N GLN A 123 6.30 5.01 4.61
CA GLN A 123 5.32 5.96 4.11
C GLN A 123 4.87 6.84 5.27
N VAL A 124 4.98 8.15 5.11
CA VAL A 124 4.61 9.15 6.11
C VAL A 124 3.58 10.08 5.50
N PHE A 125 2.38 10.07 6.06
CA PHE A 125 1.28 10.95 5.65
C PHE A 125 0.99 11.94 6.76
N ARG A 126 1.02 13.23 6.43
CA ARG A 126 0.54 14.31 7.29
C ARG A 126 -0.75 14.83 6.70
N VAL A 127 -1.84 14.62 7.42
CA VAL A 127 -3.20 14.94 7.01
C VAL A 127 -3.81 15.95 7.98
N SER A 128 -4.79 16.70 7.52
CA SER A 128 -5.69 17.48 8.38
C SER A 128 -6.96 16.69 8.69
N SER A 129 -7.73 17.09 9.69
CA SER A 129 -9.04 16.49 10.02
C SER A 129 -10.04 16.38 8.84
N GLU A 130 -10.01 17.31 7.89
CA GLU A 130 -10.85 17.30 6.68
C GLU A 130 -10.17 16.69 5.43
N SER A 131 -8.94 16.20 5.56
CA SER A 131 -8.22 15.51 4.50
C SER A 131 -8.81 14.13 4.20
N ASN A 132 -8.50 13.58 3.03
CA ASN A 132 -8.96 12.27 2.61
C ASN A 132 -7.80 11.47 2.03
N LEU A 133 -7.67 10.22 2.46
CA LEU A 133 -6.59 9.33 2.05
C LEU A 133 -7.13 7.91 1.81
N LEU A 134 -6.85 7.37 0.62
CA LEU A 134 -6.95 5.94 0.34
C LEU A 134 -5.54 5.42 0.09
N LEU A 135 -5.07 4.49 0.91
CA LEU A 135 -3.75 3.86 0.77
C LEU A 135 -3.93 2.35 0.61
N VAL A 136 -3.32 1.79 -0.43
CA VAL A 136 -3.12 0.35 -0.59
C VAL A 136 -1.63 0.07 -0.45
N ASP A 137 -1.24 -0.63 0.60
CA ASP A 137 0.11 -1.15 0.80
C ASP A 137 0.08 -2.67 0.72
N TRP A 138 0.73 -3.25 -0.28
CA TRP A 138 0.66 -4.68 -0.55
C TRP A 138 1.94 -5.20 -1.20
N PHE A 139 2.23 -6.46 -0.91
CA PHE A 139 3.43 -7.14 -1.36
C PHE A 139 3.16 -8.61 -1.63
N SER A 140 3.99 -9.18 -2.50
CA SER A 140 3.91 -10.56 -2.95
C SER A 140 5.00 -11.42 -2.30
N SER A 141 4.82 -12.74 -2.34
CA SER A 141 5.80 -13.71 -1.84
C SER A 141 7.11 -13.70 -2.62
N GLY A 142 7.14 -13.12 -3.82
CA GLY A 142 8.31 -13.06 -4.69
C GLY A 142 7.92 -13.40 -6.12
N ARG A 143 8.87 -13.95 -6.88
CA ARG A 143 8.61 -14.45 -8.24
C ARG A 143 7.95 -15.83 -8.16
N TYR A 144 6.65 -15.84 -7.84
CA TYR A 144 5.88 -17.07 -7.63
C TYR A 144 6.00 -18.06 -8.81
N GLU A 145 5.85 -17.55 -10.04
CA GLU A 145 5.97 -18.34 -11.28
C GLU A 145 7.40 -18.85 -11.55
N SER A 146 8.42 -18.24 -10.93
CA SER A 146 9.81 -18.71 -10.98
C SER A 146 10.19 -19.61 -9.79
N GLY A 147 9.22 -19.99 -8.94
CA GLY A 147 9.43 -20.81 -7.76
C GLY A 147 9.97 -20.06 -6.53
N GLU A 148 10.20 -18.75 -6.62
CA GLU A 148 10.64 -17.94 -5.48
C GLU A 148 9.45 -17.51 -4.63
N ARG A 149 9.29 -18.19 -3.48
CA ARG A 149 8.22 -17.92 -2.52
C ARG A 149 8.82 -17.62 -1.16
N TRP A 150 8.60 -16.41 -0.68
CA TRP A 150 9.09 -15.89 0.60
C TRP A 150 10.61 -16.06 0.77
N ALA A 151 11.35 -15.97 -0.35
CA ALA A 151 12.77 -16.28 -0.46
C ALA A 151 13.71 -15.07 -0.25
N PHE A 152 13.15 -13.89 0.01
CA PHE A 152 13.92 -12.70 0.38
C PHE A 152 14.45 -12.80 1.82
N ASP A 153 15.51 -12.06 2.14
CA ASP A 153 16.13 -12.07 3.47
C ASP A 153 15.34 -11.24 4.47
N SER A 154 14.91 -10.04 4.04
CA SER A 154 14.09 -9.16 4.87
C SER A 154 13.22 -8.19 4.06
N TYR A 155 11.98 -8.01 4.50
CA TYR A 155 11.05 -6.97 4.05
C TYR A 155 10.52 -6.23 5.28
N ARG A 156 10.60 -4.90 5.27
CA ARG A 156 9.97 -4.03 6.26
C ARG A 156 9.09 -3.03 5.53
N SER A 157 7.81 -2.94 5.91
CA SER A 157 6.95 -1.82 5.52
C SER A 157 6.51 -1.09 6.78
N THR A 158 6.55 0.24 6.75
CA THR A 158 6.11 1.11 7.85
C THR A 158 5.20 2.20 7.30
N ASN A 159 4.00 2.31 7.86
CA ASN A 159 3.02 3.30 7.49
C ASN A 159 2.70 4.18 8.70
N ASN A 160 3.06 5.46 8.62
CA ASN A 160 2.79 6.44 9.67
C ASN A 160 1.84 7.51 9.12
N ILE A 161 0.71 7.69 9.78
CA ILE A 161 -0.27 8.72 9.46
C ILE A 161 -0.42 9.60 10.70
N TYR A 162 -0.20 10.90 10.50
CA TYR A 162 -0.35 11.93 11.50
C TYR A 162 -1.50 12.85 11.09
N GLU A 163 -2.43 13.10 12.01
CA GLU A 163 -3.50 14.08 11.87
C GLU A 163 -3.16 15.28 12.73
N ASP A 164 -3.01 16.46 12.13
CA ASP A 164 -2.66 17.70 12.84
C ASP A 164 -1.42 17.53 13.76
N ASP A 165 -0.38 16.87 13.22
CA ASP A 165 0.90 16.49 13.86
C ASP A 165 0.81 15.43 14.98
N GLU A 166 -0.38 14.98 15.34
CA GLU A 166 -0.58 13.89 16.30
C GLU A 166 -0.64 12.51 15.61
N PRO A 167 -0.05 11.45 16.19
CA PRO A 167 -0.11 10.11 15.61
C PRO A 167 -1.56 9.59 15.55
N LEU A 168 -2.06 9.32 14.34
CA LEU A 168 -3.39 8.76 14.12
C LEU A 168 -3.35 7.26 13.83
N PHE A 169 -2.38 6.82 13.03
CA PHE A 169 -2.22 5.42 12.67
C PHE A 169 -0.75 5.10 12.43
N LEU A 170 -0.23 4.09 13.12
CA LEU A 170 1.14 3.61 13.02
C LEU A 170 1.12 2.10 12.81
N ASP A 171 1.66 1.66 11.67
CA ASP A 171 1.80 0.24 11.32
C ASP A 171 3.24 -0.09 10.95
N THR A 172 3.67 -1.31 11.28
CA THR A 172 4.92 -1.86 10.79
C THR A 172 4.82 -3.37 10.62
N VAL A 173 5.00 -3.81 9.39
CA VAL A 173 5.18 -5.22 9.04
C VAL A 173 6.66 -5.51 8.88
N LEU A 174 7.16 -6.51 9.60
CA LEU A 174 8.53 -7.00 9.47
C LEU A 174 8.53 -8.50 9.16
N LEU A 175 8.97 -8.85 7.96
CA LEU A 175 9.27 -10.22 7.56
C LEU A 175 10.77 -10.37 7.42
N LYS A 176 11.38 -11.20 8.27
CA LYS A 176 12.80 -11.49 8.22
C LYS A 176 13.01 -13.00 8.35
N GLN A 177 13.98 -13.54 7.61
CA GLN A 177 14.40 -14.92 7.81
C GLN A 177 14.95 -15.07 9.24
N GLY A 178 14.38 -16.01 9.99
CA GLY A 178 14.75 -16.27 11.37
C GLY A 178 15.41 -17.64 11.50
N ILE A 179 16.16 -17.82 12.59
CA ILE A 179 16.88 -19.08 12.90
C ILE A 179 15.90 -20.24 13.21
N GLY A 180 14.66 -19.95 13.62
CA GLY A 180 13.66 -20.96 14.01
C GLY A 180 12.43 -21.09 13.10
N SER A 181 12.13 -20.11 12.25
CA SER A 181 11.06 -20.20 11.25
C SER A 181 11.38 -19.35 10.04
N SER A 182 11.28 -19.96 8.86
CA SER A 182 11.33 -19.26 7.59
C SER A 182 10.09 -18.37 7.42
N ILE A 183 10.20 -17.36 6.56
CA ILE A 183 9.04 -16.53 6.20
C ILE A 183 7.94 -17.40 5.58
N SER A 184 8.30 -18.34 4.70
CA SER A 184 7.35 -19.26 4.06
C SER A 184 6.56 -20.09 5.07
N GLN A 185 7.17 -20.55 6.16
CA GLN A 185 6.44 -21.31 7.19
C GLN A 185 5.42 -20.44 7.94
N ARG A 186 5.74 -19.17 8.19
CA ARG A 186 4.81 -18.23 8.86
C ARG A 186 3.68 -17.79 7.96
N MET A 187 3.96 -17.65 6.66
CA MET A 187 2.99 -17.21 5.66
C MET A 187 2.17 -18.37 5.09
N ASP A 188 2.68 -19.60 5.24
CA ASP A 188 2.08 -20.83 4.75
C ASP A 188 1.74 -20.67 3.24
N ASP A 189 0.60 -21.15 2.75
CA ASP A 189 0.25 -21.03 1.34
C ASP A 189 -0.19 -19.64 0.83
N TYR A 190 -0.22 -18.60 1.68
CA TYR A 190 -0.59 -17.26 1.19
C TYR A 190 0.55 -16.64 0.38
N GLN A 191 0.20 -15.97 -0.72
CA GLN A 191 1.17 -15.39 -1.66
C GLN A 191 1.16 -13.86 -1.70
N ILE A 192 0.14 -13.24 -1.11
CA ILE A 192 -0.07 -11.79 -1.13
C ILE A 192 -0.53 -11.37 0.27
N ILE A 193 0.03 -10.27 0.76
CA ILE A 193 -0.50 -9.52 1.90
C ILE A 193 -0.83 -8.13 1.40
N ALA A 194 -1.98 -7.61 1.79
CA ALA A 194 -2.40 -6.25 1.52
C ALA A 194 -3.00 -5.63 2.77
N MET A 195 -2.74 -4.34 2.94
CA MET A 195 -3.37 -3.46 3.90
C MET A 195 -4.03 -2.32 3.11
N VAL A 196 -5.28 -2.01 3.44
CA VAL A 196 -5.97 -0.85 2.86
C VAL A 196 -6.37 0.12 3.95
N VAL A 197 -5.88 1.34 3.90
CA VAL A 197 -6.29 2.41 4.83
C VAL A 197 -7.20 3.39 4.10
N ILE A 198 -8.36 3.65 4.69
CA ILE A 198 -9.38 4.59 4.19
C ILE A 198 -9.65 5.63 5.27
N LEU A 199 -9.35 6.89 4.96
CA LEU A 199 -9.46 8.03 5.86
C LEU A 199 -10.21 9.18 5.18
N GLY A 200 -11.02 9.87 5.98
CA GLY A 200 -11.63 11.13 5.59
C GLY A 200 -13.11 11.03 5.13
N PRO A 201 -13.85 12.14 5.24
CA PRO A 201 -15.30 12.16 5.05
C PRO A 201 -15.74 11.81 3.61
N LYS A 202 -14.96 12.17 2.58
CA LYS A 202 -15.31 11.91 1.17
C LYS A 202 -15.39 10.43 0.83
N LEU A 203 -14.74 9.57 1.63
CA LEU A 203 -14.67 8.13 1.42
C LEU A 203 -15.70 7.34 2.25
N GLY A 204 -16.65 8.02 2.91
CA GLY A 204 -17.63 7.39 3.80
C GLY A 204 -18.50 6.31 3.14
N ASN A 205 -18.93 6.53 1.89
CA ASN A 205 -19.72 5.56 1.13
C ASN A 205 -18.88 4.33 0.74
N LEU A 206 -17.67 4.56 0.21
CA LEU A 206 -16.73 3.50 -0.14
C LEU A 206 -16.40 2.61 1.07
N ARG A 207 -16.14 3.25 2.22
CA ARG A 207 -15.89 2.57 3.48
C ARG A 207 -17.05 1.66 3.88
N LYS A 208 -18.29 2.16 3.88
CA LYS A 208 -19.48 1.35 4.22
C LYS A 208 -19.61 0.14 3.29
N GLN A 209 -19.46 0.36 1.98
CA GLN A 209 -19.53 -0.71 0.99
C GLN A 209 -18.45 -1.79 1.22
N ILE A 210 -17.21 -1.39 1.50
CA ILE A 210 -16.13 -2.34 1.79
C ILE A 210 -16.42 -3.12 3.08
N GLN A 211 -16.91 -2.46 4.14
CA GLN A 211 -17.28 -3.13 5.39
C GLN A 211 -18.37 -4.18 5.17
N GLU A 212 -19.40 -3.86 4.39
CA GLU A 212 -20.48 -4.78 4.04
C GLU A 212 -19.95 -5.96 3.22
N ASN A 213 -19.12 -5.70 2.21
CA ASN A 213 -18.50 -6.74 1.39
C ASN A 213 -17.64 -7.70 2.23
N VAL A 214 -16.83 -7.17 3.15
CA VAL A 214 -15.98 -7.98 4.05
C VAL A 214 -16.83 -8.80 5.00
N LYS A 215 -17.89 -8.23 5.59
CA LYS A 215 -18.84 -8.97 6.44
C LYS A 215 -19.54 -10.09 5.69
N SER A 216 -19.98 -9.82 4.46
CA SER A 216 -20.59 -10.82 3.57
C SER A 216 -19.59 -11.93 3.22
N PHE A 217 -18.35 -11.57 2.92
CA PHE A 217 -17.28 -12.53 2.62
C PHE A 217 -16.95 -13.42 3.84
N ILE A 218 -16.80 -12.85 5.03
CA ILE A 218 -16.51 -13.60 6.25
C ILE A 218 -17.70 -14.53 6.58
N SER A 219 -18.93 -14.02 6.53
CA SER A 219 -20.11 -14.85 6.85
C SER A 219 -20.30 -16.02 5.89
N SER A 220 -20.04 -15.84 4.58
CA SER A 220 -20.07 -16.94 3.60
C SER A 220 -18.91 -17.93 3.76
N SER A 221 -17.71 -17.46 4.10
CA SER A 221 -16.52 -18.31 4.25
C SER A 221 -16.50 -19.12 5.54
N PHE A 222 -17.18 -18.65 6.59
CA PHE A 222 -17.24 -19.30 7.91
C PHE A 222 -18.59 -19.97 8.23
N GLN A 223 -19.51 -20.13 7.27
CA GLN A 223 -20.69 -20.97 7.45
C GLN A 223 -20.29 -22.45 7.60
N VAL A 224 -20.04 -22.85 8.86
CA VAL A 224 -20.11 -24.24 9.29
C VAL A 224 -21.50 -24.76 8.91
N LYS A 225 -21.58 -25.80 8.09
CA LYS A 225 -22.82 -26.55 7.85
C LYS A 225 -23.27 -27.19 9.17
N LEU A 226 -24.02 -26.45 9.99
CA LEU A 226 -24.71 -27.00 11.15
C LEU A 226 -25.99 -27.68 10.63
N GLY A 227 -25.89 -28.98 10.29
CA GLY A 227 -27.05 -29.72 9.84
C GLY A 227 -26.73 -31.07 9.21
N THR A 228 -26.24 -32.02 10.00
CA THR A 228 -26.56 -33.47 9.89
C THR A 228 -25.81 -34.24 11.00
N PRO A 229 -26.47 -35.08 11.81
CA PRO A 229 -25.78 -35.99 12.71
C PRO A 229 -25.29 -37.23 11.94
N MET A 230 -24.16 -37.78 12.41
CA MET A 230 -23.47 -39.03 11.98
C MET A 230 -22.59 -38.98 10.72
N LEU A 231 -21.28 -38.82 10.91
CA LEU A 231 -20.29 -39.92 11.05
C LEU A 231 -18.94 -39.28 11.37
N LYS A 232 -18.07 -39.97 12.11
CA LYS A 232 -16.70 -39.53 12.45
C LYS A 232 -15.84 -39.40 11.18
N SER A 233 -16.02 -38.31 10.45
CA SER A 233 -15.08 -37.81 9.46
C SER A 233 -14.09 -36.89 10.18
N LYS A 234 -12.79 -37.12 10.00
CA LYS A 234 -11.75 -36.17 10.42
C LYS A 234 -11.92 -34.90 9.58
N PHE A 235 -12.78 -34.00 10.03
CA PHE A 235 -12.89 -32.65 9.48
C PHE A 235 -11.66 -31.85 9.95
N SER A 236 -10.63 -31.73 9.10
CA SER A 236 -9.73 -30.58 9.19
C SER A 236 -10.41 -29.44 8.43
N PRO A 237 -10.68 -28.27 9.02
CA PRO A 237 -11.12 -27.12 8.24
C PRO A 237 -10.05 -26.82 7.20
N THR A 238 -10.40 -26.93 5.91
CA THR A 238 -9.50 -26.53 4.82
C THR A 238 -9.23 -25.04 4.95
N LYS A 239 -7.95 -24.67 5.01
CA LYS A 239 -7.52 -23.27 5.09
C LYS A 239 -8.15 -22.44 3.95
N PRO A 240 -8.72 -21.26 4.23
CA PRO A 240 -9.32 -20.43 3.19
C PRO A 240 -8.27 -19.88 2.23
N ASN A 241 -8.60 -19.78 0.94
CA ASN A 241 -7.70 -19.21 -0.08
C ASN A 241 -7.53 -17.68 0.05
N PHE A 242 -8.44 -17.02 0.78
CA PHE A 242 -8.43 -15.58 1.01
C PHE A 242 -8.95 -15.29 2.42
N VAL A 243 -8.27 -14.40 3.12
CA VAL A 243 -8.67 -13.90 4.44
C VAL A 243 -8.68 -12.39 4.36
N ALA A 244 -9.77 -11.80 4.82
CA ALA A 244 -9.90 -10.36 4.98
C ALA A 244 -10.53 -10.07 6.33
N SER A 245 -10.12 -8.97 6.92
CA SER A 245 -10.75 -8.36 8.08
C SER A 245 -10.91 -6.88 7.81
N CYS A 246 -11.77 -6.20 8.55
CA CYS A 246 -11.78 -4.74 8.55
C CYS A 246 -12.05 -4.25 9.95
N SER A 247 -11.41 -3.16 10.34
CA SER A 247 -11.64 -2.47 11.60
C SER A 247 -11.68 -0.96 11.39
N THR A 248 -12.36 -0.27 12.29
CA THR A 248 -12.44 1.19 12.28
C THR A 248 -11.52 1.78 13.33
N PHE A 249 -10.94 2.94 13.06
CA PHE A 249 -10.03 3.61 13.99
C PHE A 249 -10.21 5.14 13.96
N GLY A 250 -9.53 5.81 14.90
CA GLY A 250 -9.51 7.26 15.02
C GLY A 250 -10.78 7.87 15.64
N PRO A 251 -10.80 9.20 15.82
CA PRO A 251 -11.92 9.92 16.41
C PRO A 251 -13.20 9.72 15.60
N GLN A 252 -14.33 9.58 16.29
CA GLN A 252 -15.67 9.46 15.68
C GLN A 252 -15.83 8.30 14.67
N VAL A 253 -14.94 7.30 14.70
CA VAL A 253 -15.03 6.09 13.84
C VAL A 253 -15.08 6.48 12.35
N ARG A 254 -14.35 7.52 11.96
CA ARG A 254 -14.32 8.06 10.59
C ARG A 254 -13.38 7.31 9.65
N ASN A 255 -12.46 6.50 10.19
CA ASN A 255 -11.43 5.82 9.41
C ASN A 255 -11.58 4.31 9.47
N MET A 256 -11.02 3.61 8.48
CA MET A 256 -11.05 2.16 8.38
C MET A 256 -9.73 1.61 7.86
N ILE A 257 -9.34 0.46 8.40
CA ILE A 257 -8.29 -0.39 7.88
C ILE A 257 -8.87 -1.75 7.49
N LEU A 258 -8.48 -2.24 6.31
CA LEU A 258 -8.66 -3.61 5.84
C LEU A 258 -7.35 -4.39 6.04
#